data_AF-G3MFL2-F1
#
_entry.id   AF-G3MFL2-F1
#
_cell.length_a   1.000
_cell.length_b   1.000
_cell.length_c   1.000
_cell.angle_alpha   90.00
_cell.angle_beta   90.00
_cell.angle_gamma   90.00
#
_symmetry.space_group_name_H-M   'P 1'
#
loop_
_entity.id
_entity.type
_entity.pdbx_description
1 polymer ?
#
loop_
_entity_poly.entity_id
_entity_poly.type
_entity_poly.pdbx_seq_one_letter_code
_entity_poly.pdbx_strand_id
1 'polypeptide(L)'
;MKTMNGAMAAATFKPVTHVIFDLDGVILDTEKLYTAAAEQVTARYGHKFTWELKQRMMGTPDAVAARTLIDALGLPITPEEYMAAVDKIYEEIFPKAELMPGAEQLVRHFHAHGIPMAIATSSKPASFGLKMSQYRNLLALFHHVVCSGGDPEVKRGKPHPDIFLIAASRFEQKPPSEKVLVFEDSPAGVMAALAADMQVVMTPEPRVEEKDRQKATLCLGSLLEFKPEVFGLPPFNDSQNKCASQLGKTEETNCLNANEKQRISAMSVFKPVSHIIFDLDGVILDTEKLYTAAAEQVTARYGHKFTWELKQRMMGTPDAVAARTLIDALGLPITPEEYMAAVDKIYEEIFPKAELMPGAERLVDAIFMRMASP
;
A
#
# COMPACT_ATOMS: atom_id res chain seq x y z
N MET A 1 48.87 2.26 -16.43
CA MET A 1 48.00 1.61 -17.42
C MET A 1 48.12 0.10 -17.30
N LYS A 2 47.21 -0.54 -16.55
CA LYS A 2 46.90 -1.96 -16.66
C LYS A 2 45.38 -2.06 -16.51
N THR A 3 44.72 -2.24 -17.64
CA THR A 3 43.28 -2.51 -17.77
C THR A 3 42.99 -3.87 -17.15
N MET A 4 42.27 -3.90 -16.03
CA MET A 4 41.59 -5.10 -15.55
C MET A 4 40.23 -5.19 -16.22
N ASN A 5 40.17 -5.88 -17.36
CA ASN A 5 38.95 -6.51 -17.83
C ASN A 5 38.85 -7.89 -17.16
N GLY A 6 38.17 -7.93 -16.02
CA GLY A 6 37.67 -9.16 -15.42
C GLY A 6 36.17 -9.26 -15.74
N ALA A 7 35.83 -9.99 -16.79
CA ALA A 7 34.45 -10.34 -17.09
C ALA A 7 33.88 -11.17 -15.92
N MET A 8 32.97 -10.59 -15.15
CA MET A 8 32.08 -11.34 -14.28
C MET A 8 31.19 -12.19 -15.19
N ALA A 9 31.38 -13.50 -15.18
CA ALA A 9 30.37 -14.41 -15.71
C ALA A 9 29.08 -14.14 -14.93
N ALA A 10 28.08 -13.54 -15.59
CA ALA A 10 26.79 -13.25 -14.99
C ALA A 10 26.18 -14.57 -14.52
N ALA A 11 26.05 -14.75 -13.21
CA ALA A 11 25.24 -15.84 -12.67
C ALA A 11 23.80 -15.62 -13.19
N THR A 12 23.40 -16.40 -14.19
CA THR A 12 22.01 -16.41 -14.67
C THR A 12 21.16 -17.03 -13.57
N PHE A 13 20.33 -16.22 -12.91
CA PHE A 13 19.35 -16.71 -11.94
C PHE A 13 18.42 -17.74 -12.59
N LYS A 14 17.87 -18.66 -11.80
CA LYS A 14 16.97 -19.69 -12.34
C LYS A 14 15.58 -19.10 -12.60
N PRO A 15 14.90 -19.48 -13.69
CA PRO A 15 13.52 -19.07 -13.93
C PRO A 15 12.57 -19.59 -12.85
N VAL A 16 11.78 -18.69 -12.27
CA VAL A 16 10.76 -18.98 -11.23
C VAL A 16 9.35 -18.83 -11.78
N THR A 17 8.36 -19.32 -11.04
CA THR A 17 6.94 -19.27 -11.42
C THR A 17 6.04 -18.77 -10.29
N HIS A 18 6.50 -18.82 -9.04
CA HIS A 18 5.74 -18.43 -7.86
C HIS A 18 6.57 -17.48 -7.00
N VAL A 19 5.87 -16.60 -6.28
CA VAL A 19 6.50 -15.61 -5.41
C VAL A 19 5.96 -15.73 -3.99
N ILE A 20 6.84 -15.64 -2.99
CA ILE A 20 6.45 -15.53 -1.59
C ILE A 20 7.09 -14.27 -1.02
N PHE A 21 6.28 -13.41 -0.43
CA PHE A 21 6.74 -12.20 0.23
C PHE A 21 6.77 -12.41 1.75
N ASP A 22 7.85 -12.04 2.40
CA ASP A 22 7.71 -11.63 3.80
C ASP A 22 6.87 -10.34 3.89
N LEU A 23 6.35 -10.04 5.07
CA LEU A 23 5.55 -8.85 5.31
C LEU A 23 6.38 -7.69 5.84
N ASP A 24 7.14 -7.95 6.89
CA ASP A 24 7.74 -6.94 7.76
C ASP A 24 9.08 -6.51 7.15
N GLY A 25 9.26 -5.22 6.86
CA GLY A 25 10.45 -4.74 6.15
C GLY A 25 10.48 -5.03 4.64
N VAL A 26 9.49 -5.78 4.11
CA VAL A 26 9.38 -6.10 2.68
C VAL A 26 8.16 -5.49 2.03
N ILE A 27 6.95 -5.80 2.51
CA ILE A 27 5.71 -5.17 2.01
C ILE A 27 5.43 -3.89 2.80
N LEU A 28 5.63 -3.93 4.13
CA LEU A 28 5.36 -2.83 5.04
C LEU A 28 6.63 -2.37 5.76
N ASP A 29 6.76 -1.06 5.95
CA ASP A 29 7.83 -0.44 6.73
C ASP A 29 7.54 -0.52 8.25
N THR A 30 7.46 -1.74 8.76
CA THR A 30 7.16 -2.02 10.17
C THR A 30 8.39 -1.98 11.06
N GLU A 31 9.60 -2.07 10.51
CA GLU A 31 10.85 -2.03 11.27
C GLU A 31 11.04 -0.70 12.03
N LYS A 32 10.56 0.41 11.46
CA LYS A 32 10.51 1.71 12.15
C LYS A 32 9.52 1.69 13.30
N LEU A 33 8.37 1.04 13.12
CA LEU A 33 7.32 0.92 14.14
C LEU A 33 7.79 0.05 15.32
N TYR A 34 8.44 -1.07 15.04
CA TYR A 34 9.05 -1.93 16.06
C TYR A 34 10.10 -1.17 16.88
N THR A 35 10.96 -0.40 16.21
CA THR A 35 11.97 0.44 16.86
C THR A 35 11.30 1.49 17.75
N ALA A 36 10.29 2.19 17.24
CA ALA A 36 9.56 3.22 17.99
C ALA A 36 8.83 2.65 19.22
N ALA A 37 8.24 1.45 19.13
CA ALA A 37 7.59 0.80 20.26
C ALA A 37 8.59 0.40 21.35
N ALA A 38 9.73 -0.19 20.95
CA ALA A 38 10.79 -0.52 21.89
C ALA A 38 11.35 0.73 22.58
N GLU A 39 11.63 1.80 21.82
CA GLU A 39 12.06 3.09 22.36
C GLU A 39 11.07 3.67 23.36
N GLN A 40 9.77 3.63 23.06
CA GLN A 40 8.74 4.11 23.98
C GLN A 40 8.70 3.35 25.31
N VAL A 41 8.95 2.04 25.29
CA VAL A 41 9.01 1.25 26.53
C VAL A 41 10.31 1.50 27.28
N THR A 42 11.47 1.46 26.61
CA THR A 42 12.76 1.67 27.28
C THR A 42 12.91 3.09 27.83
N ALA A 43 12.33 4.09 27.17
CA ALA A 43 12.35 5.49 27.62
C ALA A 43 11.65 5.70 28.97
N ARG A 44 10.64 4.88 29.31
CA ARG A 44 9.98 4.92 30.63
C ARG A 44 10.94 4.61 31.78
N TYR A 45 12.03 3.92 31.48
CA TYR A 45 13.09 3.56 32.41
C TYR A 45 14.37 4.38 32.21
N GLY A 46 14.33 5.44 31.38
CA GLY A 46 15.49 6.29 31.13
C GLY A 46 16.55 5.69 30.18
N HIS A 47 16.21 4.62 29.45
CA HIS A 47 17.12 3.97 28.52
C HIS A 47 16.78 4.28 27.05
N LYS A 48 17.83 4.34 26.21
CA LYS A 48 17.70 4.41 24.75
C LYS A 48 17.74 3.01 24.15
N PHE A 49 16.88 2.76 23.17
CA PHE A 49 16.97 1.55 22.35
C PHE A 49 17.94 1.80 21.20
N THR A 50 19.12 1.16 21.26
CA THR A 50 20.19 1.41 20.30
C THR A 50 20.18 0.37 19.17
N TRP A 51 20.92 0.65 18.09
CA TRP A 51 21.09 -0.28 16.99
C TRP A 51 21.73 -1.60 17.42
N GLU A 52 22.70 -1.56 18.33
CA GLU A 52 23.37 -2.75 18.84
C GLU A 52 22.39 -3.67 19.61
N LEU A 53 21.45 -3.09 20.35
CA LEU A 53 20.38 -3.84 21.01
C LEU A 53 19.41 -4.42 19.99
N LYS A 54 19.01 -3.63 18.99
CA LYS A 54 18.16 -4.10 17.90
C LYS A 54 18.79 -5.29 17.17
N GLN A 55 20.07 -5.20 16.79
CA GLN A 55 20.78 -6.29 16.13
C GLN A 55 20.79 -7.59 16.95
N ARG A 56 20.93 -7.50 18.28
CA ARG A 56 20.89 -8.67 19.17
C ARG A 56 19.52 -9.34 19.25
N MET A 57 18.46 -8.59 18.94
CA MET A 57 17.08 -9.08 18.98
C MET A 57 16.62 -9.62 17.62
N MET A 58 17.11 -9.04 16.52
CA MET A 58 16.70 -9.41 15.16
C MET A 58 16.84 -10.91 14.88
N GLY A 59 15.80 -11.51 14.32
CA GLY A 59 15.79 -12.93 13.97
C GLY A 59 15.65 -13.89 15.15
N THR A 60 15.37 -13.40 16.36
CA THR A 60 15.08 -14.24 17.54
C THR A 60 13.59 -14.23 17.88
N PRO A 61 13.06 -15.28 18.54
CA PRO A 61 11.67 -15.28 19.00
C PRO A 61 11.37 -14.11 19.96
N ASP A 62 10.14 -13.56 19.92
CA ASP A 62 9.73 -12.38 20.72
C ASP A 62 10.12 -12.47 22.20
N ALA A 63 9.92 -13.63 22.84
CA ALA A 63 10.26 -13.82 24.25
C ALA A 63 11.78 -13.76 24.50
N VAL A 64 12.58 -14.27 23.56
CA VAL A 64 14.05 -14.22 23.62
C VAL A 64 14.54 -12.80 23.36
N ALA A 65 13.95 -12.10 22.40
CA ALA A 65 14.23 -10.70 22.10
C ALA A 65 13.92 -9.80 23.31
N ALA A 66 12.74 -9.96 23.92
CA ALA A 66 12.31 -9.24 25.11
C ALA A 66 13.25 -9.48 26.30
N ARG A 67 13.60 -10.76 26.56
CA ARG A 67 14.59 -11.11 27.59
C ARG A 67 15.94 -10.46 27.33
N THR A 68 16.42 -10.53 26.09
CA THR A 68 17.71 -9.95 25.68
C THR A 68 17.76 -8.44 25.94
N LEU A 69 16.69 -7.72 25.61
CA LEU A 69 16.58 -6.29 25.84
C LEU A 69 16.56 -5.95 27.34
N ILE A 70 15.72 -6.64 28.10
CA ILE A 70 15.58 -6.45 29.55
C ILE A 70 16.90 -6.68 30.26
N ASP A 71 17.56 -7.81 29.98
CA ASP A 71 18.82 -8.19 30.63
C ASP A 71 19.94 -7.22 30.25
N ALA A 72 19.98 -6.76 28.99
CA ALA A 72 21.01 -5.83 28.53
C ALA A 72 20.86 -4.42 29.13
N LEU A 73 19.64 -3.99 29.43
CA LEU A 73 19.35 -2.68 29.99
C LEU A 73 19.14 -2.70 31.52
N GLY A 74 19.03 -3.88 32.13
CA GLY A 74 18.72 -4.03 33.56
C GLY A 74 17.31 -3.53 33.91
N LEU A 75 16.33 -3.73 33.03
CA LEU A 75 14.98 -3.20 33.24
C LEU A 75 14.27 -3.96 34.39
N PRO A 76 13.55 -3.25 35.28
CA PRO A 76 12.86 -3.87 36.42
C PRO A 76 11.48 -4.41 36.03
N ILE A 77 11.40 -5.14 34.90
CA ILE A 77 10.17 -5.77 34.40
C ILE A 77 10.46 -7.15 33.82
N THR A 78 9.43 -8.00 33.73
CA THR A 78 9.52 -9.30 33.07
C THR A 78 9.36 -9.18 31.54
N PRO A 79 9.81 -10.19 30.75
CA PRO A 79 9.52 -10.23 29.32
C PRO A 79 8.03 -10.18 29.00
N GLU A 80 7.20 -10.79 29.84
CA GLU A 80 5.74 -10.78 29.69
C GLU A 80 5.17 -9.38 29.86
N GLU A 81 5.65 -8.63 30.87
CA GLU A 81 5.27 -7.23 31.08
C GLU A 81 5.74 -6.34 29.93
N TYR A 82 6.97 -6.55 29.44
CA TYR A 82 7.48 -5.84 28.26
C TYR A 82 6.64 -6.12 27.02
N MET A 83 6.36 -7.40 26.72
CA MET A 83 5.54 -7.81 25.58
C MET A 83 4.13 -7.22 25.67
N ALA A 84 3.49 -7.26 26.84
CA ALA A 84 2.18 -6.64 27.05
C ALA A 84 2.22 -5.10 26.87
N ALA A 85 3.33 -4.45 27.23
CA ALA A 85 3.50 -3.02 27.03
C ALA A 85 3.67 -2.64 25.56
N VAL A 86 4.47 -3.39 24.79
CA VAL A 86 4.64 -3.13 23.35
C VAL A 86 3.41 -3.53 22.54
N ASP A 87 2.69 -4.59 22.92
CA ASP A 87 1.45 -5.01 22.24
C ASP A 87 0.39 -3.91 22.26
N LYS A 88 0.25 -3.18 23.38
CA LYS A 88 -0.64 -2.00 23.45
C LYS A 88 -0.21 -0.88 22.50
N ILE A 89 1.10 -0.65 22.37
CA ILE A 89 1.61 0.37 21.46
C ILE A 89 1.36 -0.07 20.01
N TYR A 90 1.55 -1.35 19.70
CA TYR A 90 1.30 -1.93 18.38
C TYR A 90 -0.14 -1.74 17.91
N GLU A 91 -1.13 -1.86 18.80
CA GLU A 91 -2.54 -1.59 18.48
C GLU A 91 -2.75 -0.18 17.92
N GLU A 92 -1.98 0.81 18.39
CA GLU A 92 -2.07 2.20 17.95
C GLU A 92 -1.25 2.50 16.69
N ILE A 93 -0.07 1.86 16.54
CA ILE A 93 0.88 2.23 15.49
C ILE A 93 0.85 1.32 14.26
N PHE A 94 0.55 0.03 14.39
CA PHE A 94 0.49 -0.88 13.23
C PHE A 94 -0.55 -0.50 12.19
N PRO A 95 -1.73 0.05 12.53
CA PRO A 95 -2.66 0.56 11.52
C PRO A 95 -2.09 1.70 10.66
N LYS A 96 -0.97 2.32 11.07
CA LYS A 96 -0.30 3.42 10.36
C LYS A 96 0.92 2.93 9.56
N ALA A 97 1.15 1.63 9.45
CA ALA A 97 2.26 1.08 8.67
C ALA A 97 2.16 1.53 7.21
N GLU A 98 3.28 2.01 6.66
CA GLU A 98 3.39 2.44 5.27
C GLU A 98 3.89 1.27 4.40
N LEU A 99 3.58 1.31 3.11
CA LEU A 99 4.14 0.35 2.16
C LEU A 99 5.63 0.65 1.92
N MET A 100 6.44 -0.40 1.81
CA MET A 100 7.81 -0.26 1.37
C MET A 100 7.86 0.27 -0.08
N PRO A 101 8.86 1.11 -0.43
CA PRO A 101 9.01 1.61 -1.79
C PRO A 101 9.09 0.47 -2.81
N GLY A 102 8.16 0.46 -3.77
CA GLY A 102 8.07 -0.55 -4.83
C GLY A 102 7.21 -1.78 -4.51
N ALA A 103 6.80 -1.98 -3.25
CA ALA A 103 6.00 -3.16 -2.86
C ALA A 103 4.66 -3.23 -3.61
N GLU A 104 3.88 -2.13 -3.63
CA GLU A 104 2.59 -2.10 -4.33
C GLU A 104 2.74 -2.36 -5.83
N GLN A 105 3.72 -1.69 -6.46
CA GLN A 105 4.00 -1.83 -7.88
C GLN A 105 4.30 -3.29 -8.23
N LEU A 106 5.15 -3.94 -7.43
CA LEU A 106 5.60 -5.31 -7.66
C LEU A 106 4.44 -6.32 -7.50
N VAL A 107 3.66 -6.19 -6.42
CA VAL A 107 2.49 -7.05 -6.16
C VAL A 107 1.45 -6.92 -7.29
N ARG A 108 1.11 -5.68 -7.67
CA ARG A 108 0.13 -5.45 -8.75
C ARG A 108 0.64 -5.95 -10.10
N HIS A 109 1.93 -5.79 -10.38
CA HIS A 109 2.55 -6.27 -11.61
C HIS A 109 2.49 -7.79 -11.73
N PHE A 110 2.88 -8.50 -10.67
CA PHE A 110 2.79 -9.97 -10.63
C PHE A 110 1.36 -10.45 -10.75
N HIS A 111 0.41 -9.76 -10.11
CA HIS A 111 -1.00 -10.15 -10.16
C HIS A 111 -1.57 -9.96 -11.57
N ALA A 112 -1.27 -8.83 -12.23
CA ALA A 112 -1.70 -8.55 -13.60
C ALA A 112 -1.17 -9.58 -14.62
N HIS A 113 -0.02 -10.21 -14.34
CA HIS A 113 0.57 -11.26 -15.17
C HIS A 113 0.22 -12.68 -14.71
N GLY A 114 -0.69 -12.82 -13.74
CA GLY A 114 -1.13 -14.13 -13.24
C GLY A 114 -0.05 -14.92 -12.52
N ILE A 115 0.98 -14.27 -11.97
CA ILE A 115 2.02 -14.92 -11.17
C ILE A 115 1.46 -15.21 -9.77
N PRO A 116 1.34 -16.49 -9.33
CA PRO A 116 0.83 -16.81 -8.01
C PRO A 116 1.76 -16.29 -6.92
N MET A 117 1.16 -15.62 -5.93
CA MET A 117 1.90 -15.02 -4.83
C MET A 117 1.24 -15.23 -3.48
N ALA A 118 2.05 -15.34 -2.43
CA ALA A 118 1.59 -15.48 -1.05
C ALA A 118 2.39 -14.60 -0.10
N ILE A 119 1.84 -14.34 1.09
CA ILE A 119 2.57 -13.72 2.19
C ILE A 119 2.96 -14.79 3.20
N ALA A 120 4.20 -14.78 3.67
CA ALA A 120 4.71 -15.63 4.74
C ALA A 120 5.36 -14.78 5.83
N THR A 121 4.65 -14.51 6.93
CA THR A 121 5.10 -13.60 8.01
C THR A 121 5.29 -14.33 9.33
N SER A 122 6.26 -13.86 10.12
CA SER A 122 6.43 -14.32 11.51
C SER A 122 5.41 -13.74 12.49
N SER A 123 4.58 -12.80 12.03
CA SER A 123 3.53 -12.17 12.82
C SER A 123 2.46 -13.15 13.32
N LYS A 124 1.85 -12.81 14.45
CA LYS A 124 0.58 -13.41 14.90
C LYS A 124 -0.57 -12.91 14.00
N PRO A 125 -1.65 -13.69 13.80
CA PRO A 125 -2.80 -13.26 12.99
C PRO A 125 -3.41 -11.91 13.41
N ALA A 126 -3.47 -11.62 14.71
CA ALA A 126 -3.97 -10.34 15.22
C ALA A 126 -3.10 -9.15 14.77
N SER A 127 -1.78 -9.24 14.96
CA SER A 127 -0.83 -8.22 14.53
C SER A 127 -0.81 -8.05 13.01
N PHE A 128 -0.87 -9.16 12.26
CA PHE A 128 -1.04 -9.14 10.81
C PHE A 128 -2.29 -8.33 10.40
N GLY A 129 -3.42 -8.59 11.05
CA GLY A 129 -4.69 -7.92 10.78
C GLY A 129 -4.62 -6.40 11.01
N LEU A 130 -3.89 -5.96 12.04
CA LEU A 130 -3.66 -4.53 12.32
C LEU A 130 -2.77 -3.89 11.24
N LYS A 131 -1.64 -4.52 10.91
CA LYS A 131 -0.67 -4.05 9.91
C LYS A 131 -1.28 -3.89 8.52
N MET A 132 -2.09 -4.87 8.11
CA MET A 132 -2.75 -4.88 6.78
C MET A 132 -4.13 -4.21 6.76
N SER A 133 -4.55 -3.56 7.86
CA SER A 133 -5.90 -3.04 8.01
C SER A 133 -6.29 -2.03 6.93
N GLN A 134 -5.35 -1.21 6.47
CA GLN A 134 -5.55 -0.20 5.42
C GLN A 134 -5.35 -0.74 3.99
N TYR A 135 -4.77 -1.93 3.84
CA TYR A 135 -4.32 -2.47 2.55
C TYR A 135 -5.13 -3.69 2.09
N ARG A 136 -6.44 -3.72 2.41
CA ARG A 136 -7.34 -4.85 2.05
C ARG A 136 -7.36 -5.14 0.55
N ASN A 137 -7.34 -4.08 -0.27
CA ASN A 137 -7.33 -4.22 -1.73
C ASN A 137 -6.03 -4.83 -2.25
N LEU A 138 -4.89 -4.52 -1.62
CA LEU A 138 -3.60 -5.12 -1.97
C LEU A 138 -3.54 -6.57 -1.47
N LEU A 139 -4.02 -6.82 -0.25
CA LEU A 139 -4.09 -8.15 0.35
C LEU A 139 -4.92 -9.13 -0.51
N ALA A 140 -6.01 -8.67 -1.11
CA ALA A 140 -6.86 -9.46 -1.98
C ALA A 140 -6.16 -9.95 -3.27
N LEU A 141 -4.98 -9.42 -3.61
CA LEU A 141 -4.20 -9.86 -4.77
C LEU A 141 -3.33 -11.09 -4.48
N PHE A 142 -3.10 -11.39 -3.20
CA PHE A 142 -2.37 -12.57 -2.78
C PHE A 142 -3.29 -13.78 -2.73
N HIS A 143 -2.75 -14.95 -3.09
CA HIS A 143 -3.46 -16.21 -3.05
C HIS A 143 -3.83 -16.61 -1.61
N HIS A 144 -2.87 -16.52 -0.69
CA HIS A 144 -3.07 -16.80 0.73
C HIS A 144 -1.99 -16.13 1.59
N VAL A 145 -2.16 -16.27 2.90
CA VAL A 145 -1.22 -15.78 3.92
C VAL A 145 -0.89 -16.92 4.88
N VAL A 146 0.38 -17.03 5.24
CA VAL A 146 0.88 -17.89 6.31
C VAL A 146 1.42 -17.01 7.44
N CYS A 147 0.85 -17.13 8.64
CA CYS A 147 1.28 -16.40 9.83
C CYS A 147 1.88 -17.39 10.83
N SER A 148 3.21 -17.50 10.93
CA SER A 148 3.80 -18.54 11.80
C SER A 148 3.40 -18.40 13.27
N GLY A 149 3.08 -17.19 13.74
CA GLY A 149 2.62 -16.95 15.11
C GLY A 149 1.23 -17.52 15.45
N GLY A 150 0.52 -18.11 14.49
CA GLY A 150 -0.77 -18.76 14.72
C GLY A 150 -1.04 -19.97 13.84
N ASP A 151 -0.05 -20.42 13.07
CA ASP A 151 -0.20 -21.51 12.11
C ASP A 151 0.35 -22.82 12.69
N PRO A 152 -0.50 -23.84 12.95
CA PRO A 152 -0.08 -25.06 13.61
C PRO A 152 0.84 -25.95 12.75
N GLU A 153 0.88 -25.72 11.44
CA GLU A 153 1.79 -26.45 10.54
C GLU A 153 3.22 -25.93 10.67
N VAL A 154 3.41 -24.65 11.02
CA VAL A 154 4.73 -24.04 11.18
C VAL A 154 5.33 -24.42 12.53
N LYS A 155 6.03 -25.56 12.56
CA LYS A 155 6.65 -26.11 13.78
C LYS A 155 7.83 -25.26 14.25
N ARG A 156 8.60 -24.71 13.32
CA ARG A 156 9.81 -23.94 13.60
C ARG A 156 9.79 -22.64 12.79
N GLY A 157 9.95 -21.51 13.48
CA GLY A 157 10.10 -20.21 12.84
C GLY A 157 11.43 -20.07 12.08
N LYS A 158 11.58 -18.95 11.36
CA LYS A 158 12.86 -18.56 10.73
C LYS A 158 13.99 -18.62 11.78
N PRO A 159 15.18 -19.15 11.45
CA PRO A 159 15.71 -19.45 10.11
C PRO A 159 15.36 -20.85 9.58
N HIS A 160 14.42 -21.58 10.18
CA HIS A 160 13.97 -22.85 9.62
C HIS A 160 13.05 -22.62 8.40
N PRO A 161 13.05 -23.56 7.42
CA PRO A 161 12.37 -23.36 6.14
C PRO A 161 10.85 -23.55 6.22
N ASP A 162 10.32 -24.03 7.35
CA ASP A 162 8.94 -24.48 7.52
C ASP A 162 7.92 -23.49 6.95
N ILE A 163 8.05 -22.20 7.28
CA ILE A 163 7.08 -21.16 6.84
C ILE A 163 7.00 -21.02 5.32
N PHE A 164 8.14 -21.07 4.62
CA PHE A 164 8.18 -20.94 3.16
C PHE A 164 7.75 -22.23 2.46
N LEU A 165 8.14 -23.39 3.00
CA LEU A 165 7.68 -24.69 2.49
C LEU A 165 6.15 -24.83 2.62
N ILE A 166 5.58 -24.36 3.73
CA ILE A 166 4.13 -24.37 3.96
C ILE A 166 3.41 -23.38 3.04
N ALA A 167 3.94 -22.16 2.87
CA ALA A 167 3.38 -21.21 1.91
C ALA A 167 3.42 -21.77 0.48
N ALA A 168 4.52 -22.40 0.07
CA ALA A 168 4.61 -23.04 -1.25
C ALA A 168 3.63 -24.21 -1.42
N SER A 169 3.42 -25.03 -0.37
CA SER A 169 2.56 -26.21 -0.44
C SER A 169 1.06 -25.89 -0.49
N ARG A 170 0.67 -24.66 -0.14
CA ARG A 170 -0.72 -24.16 -0.16
C ARG A 170 -1.18 -23.65 -1.51
N PHE A 171 -0.27 -23.42 -2.47
CA PHE A 171 -0.67 -23.22 -3.86
C PHE A 171 -1.21 -24.52 -4.44
N GLU A 172 -2.21 -24.43 -5.33
CA GLU A 172 -2.79 -25.59 -5.99
C GLU A 172 -1.76 -26.38 -6.79
N GLN A 173 -0.81 -25.67 -7.43
CA GLN A 173 0.23 -26.28 -8.26
C GLN A 173 1.36 -26.91 -7.45
N LYS A 174 1.49 -26.55 -6.16
CA LYS A 174 2.57 -27.01 -5.26
C LYS A 174 3.94 -26.96 -5.94
N PRO A 175 4.42 -25.78 -6.34
CA PRO A 175 5.64 -25.65 -7.13
C PRO A 175 6.83 -26.30 -6.42
N PRO A 176 7.76 -26.94 -7.16
CA PRO A 176 9.03 -27.34 -6.59
C PRO A 176 9.78 -26.09 -6.09
N SER A 177 10.53 -26.21 -4.99
CA SER A 177 11.17 -25.06 -4.33
C SER A 177 12.02 -24.20 -5.25
N GLU A 178 12.74 -24.79 -6.20
CA GLU A 178 13.59 -24.04 -7.15
C GLU A 178 12.79 -23.12 -8.10
N LYS A 179 11.46 -23.27 -8.16
CA LYS A 179 10.54 -22.43 -8.92
C LYS A 179 9.88 -21.33 -8.09
N VAL A 180 10.31 -21.16 -6.84
CA VAL A 180 9.80 -20.15 -5.91
C VAL A 180 10.85 -19.08 -5.67
N LEU A 181 10.43 -17.81 -5.73
CA LEU A 181 11.22 -16.65 -5.37
C LEU A 181 10.68 -16.04 -4.07
N VAL A 182 11.53 -15.91 -3.07
CA VAL A 182 11.22 -15.27 -1.79
C VAL A 182 11.70 -13.81 -1.80
N PHE A 183 10.90 -12.89 -1.29
CA PHE A 183 11.33 -11.52 -0.96
C PHE A 183 11.43 -11.38 0.56
N GLU A 184 12.59 -10.95 1.05
CA GLU A 184 12.96 -10.91 2.47
C GLU A 184 13.79 -9.69 2.81
N ASP A 185 13.82 -9.26 4.06
CA ASP A 185 14.66 -8.16 4.54
C ASP A 185 15.71 -8.64 5.56
N SER A 186 15.46 -9.80 6.19
CA SER A 186 16.18 -10.25 7.38
C SER A 186 17.17 -11.39 7.07
N PRO A 187 18.33 -11.46 7.74
CA PRO A 187 19.24 -12.59 7.61
C PRO A 187 18.60 -13.94 7.98
N ALA A 188 17.71 -13.96 8.99
CA ALA A 188 17.03 -15.17 9.41
C ALA A 188 16.08 -15.68 8.31
N GLY A 189 15.35 -14.78 7.66
CA GLY A 189 14.48 -15.11 6.54
C GLY A 189 15.23 -15.56 5.29
N VAL A 190 16.34 -14.91 4.95
CA VAL A 190 17.23 -15.38 3.88
C VAL A 190 17.70 -16.80 4.15
N MET A 191 18.15 -17.11 5.37
CA MET A 191 18.56 -18.47 5.73
C MET A 191 17.41 -19.48 5.63
N ALA A 192 16.19 -19.09 6.01
CA ALA A 192 15.00 -19.95 5.88
C ALA A 192 14.64 -20.22 4.42
N ALA A 193 14.71 -19.22 3.54
CA ALA A 193 14.44 -19.38 2.12
C ALA A 193 15.47 -20.30 1.44
N LEU A 194 16.75 -20.10 1.76
CA LEU A 194 17.83 -20.95 1.25
C LEU A 194 17.72 -22.39 1.78
N ALA A 195 17.38 -22.57 3.05
CA ALA A 195 17.13 -23.89 3.63
C ALA A 195 15.89 -24.59 3.04
N ALA A 196 15.02 -23.85 2.36
CA ALA A 196 13.87 -24.37 1.62
C ALA A 196 14.21 -24.71 0.16
N ASP A 197 15.47 -24.56 -0.28
CA ASP A 197 15.93 -24.65 -1.67
C ASP A 197 15.25 -23.65 -2.62
N MET A 198 14.89 -22.46 -2.10
CA MET A 198 14.27 -21.37 -2.87
C MET A 198 15.30 -20.27 -3.19
N GLN A 199 15.05 -19.52 -4.27
CA GLN A 199 15.82 -18.29 -4.53
C GLN A 199 15.26 -17.16 -3.67
N VAL A 200 16.11 -16.22 -3.24
CA VAL A 200 15.71 -15.12 -2.36
C VAL A 200 16.31 -13.78 -2.79
N VAL A 201 15.44 -12.78 -2.87
CA VAL A 201 15.78 -11.37 -3.04
C VAL A 201 15.73 -10.72 -1.66
N MET A 202 16.85 -10.15 -1.22
CA MET A 202 16.97 -9.46 0.06
C MET A 202 16.93 -7.94 -0.14
N THR A 203 16.08 -7.24 0.61
CA THR A 203 16.07 -5.77 0.74
C THR A 203 16.37 -5.38 2.19
N PRO A 204 17.65 -5.43 2.62
CA PRO A 204 17.99 -5.29 4.02
C PRO A 204 18.10 -3.82 4.46
N GLU A 205 17.92 -3.59 5.75
CA GLU A 205 18.36 -2.36 6.39
C GLU A 205 19.87 -2.13 6.12
N PRO A 206 20.33 -0.91 5.73
CA PRO A 206 21.71 -0.68 5.30
C PRO A 206 22.81 -1.02 6.32
N ARG A 207 22.45 -1.13 7.60
CA ARG A 207 23.36 -1.47 8.70
C ARG A 207 23.53 -2.99 8.92
N VAL A 208 22.82 -3.84 8.17
CA VAL A 208 23.04 -5.29 8.19
C VAL A 208 24.43 -5.59 7.61
N GLU A 209 25.17 -6.46 8.29
CA GLU A 209 26.54 -6.83 7.92
C GLU A 209 26.62 -7.43 6.51
N GLU A 210 27.65 -7.03 5.77
CA GLU A 210 27.83 -7.45 4.36
C GLU A 210 27.89 -8.98 4.20
N LYS A 211 28.51 -9.68 5.16
CA LYS A 211 28.59 -11.16 5.16
C LYS A 211 27.21 -11.84 5.20
N ASP A 212 26.20 -11.17 5.75
CA ASP A 212 24.84 -11.70 5.85
C ASP A 212 24.02 -11.33 4.61
N ARG A 213 24.28 -10.15 4.04
CA ARG A 213 23.70 -9.70 2.75
C ARG A 213 24.13 -10.60 1.58
N GLN A 214 25.39 -11.02 1.55
CA GLN A 214 25.96 -11.85 0.48
C GLN A 214 25.42 -13.28 0.41
N LYS A 215 24.63 -13.72 1.41
CA LYS A 215 23.99 -15.05 1.39
C LYS A 215 22.80 -15.10 0.46
N ALA A 216 22.12 -13.98 0.23
CA ALA A 216 20.93 -13.92 -0.62
C ALA A 216 21.27 -14.19 -2.09
N THR A 217 20.30 -14.69 -2.87
CA THR A 217 20.46 -14.86 -4.32
C THR A 217 20.70 -13.51 -5.01
N LEU A 218 19.94 -12.49 -4.60
CA LEU A 218 20.09 -11.11 -5.04
C LEU A 218 19.87 -10.20 -3.82
N CYS A 219 20.70 -9.16 -3.66
CA CYS A 219 20.51 -8.14 -2.62
C CYS A 219 20.33 -6.78 -3.28
N LEU A 220 19.27 -6.06 -2.92
CA LEU A 220 18.87 -4.77 -3.48
C LEU A 220 18.74 -3.71 -2.38
N GLY A 221 18.93 -2.44 -2.73
CA GLY A 221 18.65 -1.33 -1.80
C GLY A 221 17.16 -1.01 -1.67
N SER A 222 16.37 -1.39 -2.67
CA SER A 222 14.92 -1.14 -2.74
C SER A 222 14.25 -2.13 -3.67
N LEU A 223 12.96 -2.44 -3.46
CA LEU A 223 12.16 -3.21 -4.41
C LEU A 223 11.98 -2.48 -5.75
N LEU A 224 12.18 -1.16 -5.80
CA LEU A 224 12.18 -0.37 -7.05
C LEU A 224 13.31 -0.77 -8.02
N GLU A 225 14.37 -1.39 -7.51
CA GLU A 225 15.52 -1.83 -8.31
C GLU A 225 15.32 -3.23 -8.90
N PHE A 226 14.28 -3.94 -8.46
CA PHE A 226 14.03 -5.32 -8.88
C PHE A 226 13.67 -5.39 -10.36
N LYS A 227 14.27 -6.34 -11.08
CA LYS A 227 14.03 -6.58 -12.50
C LYS A 227 13.45 -7.98 -12.70
N PRO A 228 12.13 -8.14 -12.90
CA PRO A 228 11.49 -9.46 -12.97
C PRO A 228 12.12 -10.41 -14.00
N GLU A 229 12.55 -9.88 -15.14
CA GLU A 229 13.08 -10.63 -16.28
C GLU A 229 14.35 -11.42 -15.96
N VAL A 230 15.13 -11.01 -14.96
CA VAL A 230 16.36 -11.73 -14.56
C VAL A 230 16.02 -13.08 -13.91
N PHE A 231 14.80 -13.26 -13.41
CA PHE A 231 14.26 -14.52 -12.88
C PHE A 231 13.24 -15.15 -13.84
N GLY A 232 13.22 -14.75 -15.10
CA GLY A 232 12.28 -15.28 -16.11
C GLY A 232 10.81 -14.88 -15.90
N LEU A 233 10.55 -13.85 -15.08
CA LEU A 233 9.21 -13.26 -14.91
C LEU A 233 8.99 -12.13 -15.94
N PRO A 234 7.73 -11.77 -16.25
CA PRO A 234 7.45 -10.69 -17.21
C PRO A 234 8.06 -9.35 -16.79
N PRO A 235 8.76 -8.62 -17.67
CA PRO A 235 9.38 -7.34 -17.34
C PRO A 235 8.33 -6.26 -17.05
N PHE A 236 8.71 -5.21 -16.32
CA PHE A 236 7.88 -4.01 -16.18
C PHE A 236 7.73 -3.28 -17.52
N ASN A 237 6.54 -2.70 -17.77
CA ASN A 237 6.30 -1.88 -18.96
C ASN A 237 6.98 -0.50 -18.84
N ASP A 238 7.19 0.19 -19.97
CA ASP A 238 7.89 1.49 -20.02
C ASP A 238 7.29 2.58 -19.11
N SER A 239 5.99 2.54 -18.82
CA SER A 239 5.32 3.45 -17.88
C SER A 239 5.64 3.14 -16.41
N GLN A 240 5.79 1.86 -16.07
CA GLN A 240 6.16 1.41 -14.72
C GLN A 240 7.65 1.68 -14.44
N ASN A 241 8.50 1.57 -15.46
CA ASN A 241 9.93 1.91 -15.37
C ASN A 241 10.15 3.42 -15.11
N LYS A 242 9.28 4.30 -15.64
CA LYS A 242 9.34 5.74 -15.37
C LYS A 242 8.89 6.11 -13.96
N CYS A 243 7.88 5.43 -13.41
CA CYS A 243 7.36 5.70 -12.06
C CYS A 243 8.42 5.48 -10.97
N ALA A 244 9.23 4.43 -11.10
CA ALA A 244 10.35 4.15 -10.18
C ALA A 244 11.39 5.29 -10.13
N SER A 245 11.55 6.05 -11.21
CA SER A 245 12.47 7.20 -11.28
C SER A 245 11.88 8.51 -10.75
N GLN A 246 10.56 8.58 -10.53
CA GLN A 246 9.84 9.82 -10.20
C GLN A 246 9.26 9.85 -8.77
N LEU A 247 9.03 8.69 -8.13
CA LEU A 247 8.42 8.54 -6.80
C LEU A 247 9.24 9.06 -5.60
N GLY A 248 10.36 9.75 -5.83
CA GLY A 248 11.10 10.46 -4.78
C GLY A 248 10.45 11.75 -4.27
N LYS A 249 9.21 12.09 -4.70
CA LYS A 249 8.52 13.33 -4.32
C LYS A 249 6.99 13.16 -4.16
N THR A 250 6.58 13.28 -2.88
CA THR A 250 5.29 13.78 -2.32
C THR A 250 3.97 13.00 -2.38
N GLU A 251 3.38 12.97 -1.18
CA GLU A 251 2.04 12.72 -0.61
C GLU A 251 0.78 12.89 -1.47
N GLU A 252 -0.23 12.02 -1.26
CA GLU A 252 -1.68 12.37 -1.19
C GLU A 252 -2.51 11.18 -0.64
N THR A 253 -3.04 11.25 0.59
CA THR A 253 -4.37 11.70 1.09
C THR A 253 -5.54 10.72 0.86
N ASN A 254 -6.09 10.20 1.96
CA ASN A 254 -7.13 9.18 2.04
C ASN A 254 -8.49 9.82 2.41
N CYS A 255 -9.47 9.81 1.49
CA CYS A 255 -10.77 10.48 1.65
C CYS A 255 -11.91 9.50 1.96
N LEU A 256 -12.03 9.00 3.20
CA LEU A 256 -13.26 8.35 3.70
C LEU A 256 -13.38 8.52 5.23
N ASN A 257 -14.56 8.93 5.70
CA ASN A 257 -14.83 9.17 7.12
C ASN A 257 -15.29 7.90 7.87
N ALA A 258 -15.22 7.93 9.21
CA ALA A 258 -15.44 6.76 10.07
C ALA A 258 -16.86 6.15 9.95
N ASN A 259 -17.88 6.95 9.62
CA ASN A 259 -19.25 6.49 9.44
C ASN A 259 -19.45 5.69 8.15
N GLU A 260 -18.70 6.02 7.09
CA GLU A 260 -18.69 5.28 5.82
C GLU A 260 -18.02 3.91 5.98
N LYS A 261 -16.92 3.85 6.75
CA LYS A 261 -16.22 2.59 7.09
C LYS A 261 -17.11 1.62 7.88
N GLN A 262 -17.98 2.15 8.74
CA GLN A 262 -18.89 1.34 9.57
C GLN A 262 -20.11 0.83 8.78
N ARG A 263 -20.60 1.59 7.79
CA ARG A 263 -21.67 1.13 6.86
C ARG A 263 -21.20 0.00 5.95
N ILE A 264 -19.97 0.06 5.44
CA ILE A 264 -19.40 -0.99 4.57
C ILE A 264 -19.14 -2.29 5.37
N SER A 265 -18.76 -2.18 6.64
CA SER A 265 -18.55 -3.34 7.53
C SER A 265 -19.82 -4.09 7.93
N ALA A 266 -21.00 -3.49 7.76
CA ALA A 266 -22.29 -4.07 8.18
C ALA A 266 -23.12 -4.67 7.03
N MET A 267 -22.65 -4.55 5.78
CA MET A 267 -23.35 -5.09 4.61
C MET A 267 -22.77 -6.45 4.23
N SER A 268 -23.61 -7.47 4.33
CA SER A 268 -23.42 -8.78 3.70
C SER A 268 -22.92 -8.64 2.25
N VAL A 269 -21.98 -9.50 1.86
CA VAL A 269 -21.52 -9.80 0.48
C VAL A 269 -22.37 -9.11 -0.58
N PHE A 270 -21.85 -8.03 -1.18
CA PHE A 270 -22.51 -7.38 -2.31
C PHE A 270 -22.75 -8.41 -3.41
N LYS A 271 -23.97 -8.44 -3.95
CA LYS A 271 -24.28 -9.29 -5.09
C LYS A 271 -23.33 -8.93 -6.23
N PRO A 272 -22.81 -9.91 -7.00
CA PRO A 272 -22.04 -9.62 -8.19
C PRO A 272 -22.84 -8.68 -9.10
N VAL A 273 -22.23 -7.58 -9.51
CA VAL A 273 -22.80 -6.64 -10.48
C VAL A 273 -22.21 -6.93 -11.85
N SER A 274 -23.07 -7.01 -12.86
CA SER A 274 -22.65 -7.20 -14.25
C SER A 274 -22.46 -5.89 -14.99
N HIS A 275 -23.02 -4.79 -14.47
CA HIS A 275 -23.02 -3.47 -15.07
C HIS A 275 -22.76 -2.42 -13.99
N ILE A 276 -22.05 -1.36 -14.37
CA ILE A 276 -21.75 -0.22 -13.51
C ILE A 276 -22.19 1.03 -14.26
N ILE A 277 -22.94 1.90 -13.56
CA ILE A 277 -23.34 3.20 -14.07
C ILE A 277 -22.52 4.22 -13.30
N PHE A 278 -21.77 5.04 -14.03
CA PHE A 278 -21.07 6.17 -13.47
C PHE A 278 -21.90 7.42 -13.71
N ASP A 279 -22.06 8.22 -12.66
CA ASP A 279 -22.41 9.62 -12.86
C ASP A 279 -21.23 10.30 -13.56
N LEU A 280 -21.50 11.31 -14.38
CA LEU A 280 -20.45 12.03 -15.11
C LEU A 280 -19.91 13.18 -14.24
N ASP A 281 -20.82 13.99 -13.72
CA ASP A 281 -20.51 15.20 -12.98
C ASP A 281 -20.03 14.89 -11.56
N GLY A 282 -18.88 15.44 -11.18
CA GLY A 282 -18.29 15.24 -9.85
C GLY A 282 -17.81 13.82 -9.55
N VAL A 283 -17.96 12.88 -10.49
CA VAL A 283 -17.48 11.49 -10.38
C VAL A 283 -16.43 11.18 -11.44
N ILE A 284 -16.67 11.54 -12.70
CA ILE A 284 -15.69 11.36 -13.80
C ILE A 284 -15.01 12.68 -14.15
N LEU A 285 -15.78 13.77 -14.24
CA LEU A 285 -15.27 15.11 -14.54
C LEU A 285 -15.33 16.00 -13.29
N ASP A 286 -14.30 16.82 -13.07
CA ASP A 286 -14.27 17.83 -12.01
C ASP A 286 -15.11 19.04 -12.43
N THR A 287 -16.43 18.85 -12.48
CA THR A 287 -17.40 19.89 -12.88
C THR A 287 -17.89 20.73 -11.70
N GLU A 288 -17.68 20.29 -10.47
CA GLU A 288 -18.09 21.00 -9.25
C GLU A 288 -17.44 22.39 -9.10
N LYS A 289 -16.17 22.51 -9.47
CA LYS A 289 -15.48 23.80 -9.51
C LYS A 289 -16.04 24.71 -10.60
N LEU A 290 -16.43 24.15 -11.74
CA LEU A 290 -16.96 24.89 -12.88
C LEU A 290 -18.36 25.44 -12.59
N TYR A 291 -19.24 24.60 -12.02
CA TYR A 291 -20.57 25.01 -11.56
C TYR A 291 -20.49 26.15 -10.53
N THR A 292 -19.56 26.04 -9.58
CA THR A 292 -19.30 27.08 -8.57
C THR A 292 -18.82 28.38 -9.21
N ALA A 293 -17.85 28.30 -10.13
CA ALA A 293 -17.30 29.47 -10.82
C ALA A 293 -18.35 30.21 -11.67
N ALA A 294 -19.25 29.47 -12.33
CA ALA A 294 -20.33 30.09 -13.11
C ALA A 294 -21.33 30.83 -12.20
N ALA A 295 -21.75 30.22 -11.10
CA ALA A 295 -22.63 30.86 -10.12
C ALA A 295 -21.97 32.09 -9.47
N GLU A 296 -20.68 32.02 -9.14
CA GLU A 296 -19.89 33.17 -8.66
C GLU A 296 -19.85 34.31 -9.67
N GLN A 297 -19.59 34.02 -10.95
CA GLN A 297 -19.57 35.04 -11.99
C GLN A 297 -20.91 35.73 -12.19
N VAL A 298 -22.03 34.99 -12.14
CA VAL A 298 -23.35 35.59 -12.29
C VAL A 298 -23.72 36.42 -11.06
N THR A 299 -23.51 35.89 -9.85
CA THR A 299 -23.83 36.61 -8.60
C THR A 299 -22.95 37.85 -8.38
N ALA A 300 -21.69 37.81 -8.80
CA ALA A 300 -20.76 38.93 -8.73
C ALA A 300 -21.21 40.13 -9.59
N ARG A 301 -21.92 39.91 -10.71
CA ARG A 301 -22.51 41.00 -11.53
C ARG A 301 -23.52 41.84 -10.75
N TYR A 302 -24.11 41.27 -9.70
CA TYR A 302 -25.07 41.92 -8.82
C TYR A 302 -24.46 42.31 -7.47
N GLY A 303 -23.14 42.18 -7.30
CA GLY A 303 -22.44 42.55 -6.06
C GLY A 303 -22.60 41.54 -4.91
N HIS A 304 -23.07 40.33 -5.20
CA HIS A 304 -23.22 39.27 -4.21
C HIS A 304 -22.09 38.25 -4.29
N LYS A 305 -21.75 37.64 -3.15
CA LYS A 305 -20.87 36.48 -3.09
C LYS A 305 -21.69 35.21 -3.12
N PHE A 306 -21.25 34.24 -3.92
CA PHE A 306 -21.73 32.86 -3.82
C PHE A 306 -21.03 32.18 -2.64
N THR A 307 -21.80 31.63 -1.71
CA THR A 307 -21.24 30.98 -0.52
C THR A 307 -21.51 29.48 -0.53
N TRP A 308 -20.75 28.75 0.30
CA TRP A 308 -20.95 27.32 0.49
C TRP A 308 -22.37 26.99 0.96
N GLU A 309 -22.95 27.80 1.86
CA GLU A 309 -24.31 27.59 2.37
C GLU A 309 -25.36 27.71 1.26
N LEU A 310 -25.16 28.64 0.32
CA LEU A 310 -26.02 28.77 -0.86
C LEU A 310 -25.84 27.57 -1.79
N LYS A 311 -24.59 27.16 -2.05
CA LYS A 311 -24.28 25.97 -2.85
C LYS A 311 -24.99 24.73 -2.28
N GLN A 312 -24.89 24.48 -0.99
CA GLN A 312 -25.53 23.33 -0.33
C GLN A 312 -27.06 23.30 -0.51
N ARG A 313 -27.71 24.46 -0.60
CA ARG A 313 -29.16 24.55 -0.81
C ARG A 313 -29.58 24.22 -2.24
N MET A 314 -28.65 24.29 -3.19
CA MET A 314 -28.89 24.06 -4.62
C MET A 314 -28.53 22.62 -5.05
N MET A 315 -27.52 22.02 -4.41
CA MET A 315 -27.02 20.69 -4.77
C MET A 315 -28.13 19.62 -4.78
N GLY A 316 -28.19 18.84 -5.88
CA GLY A 316 -29.15 17.75 -6.04
C GLY A 316 -30.58 18.19 -6.38
N THR A 317 -30.81 19.47 -6.67
CA THR A 317 -32.12 19.99 -7.12
C THR A 317 -32.11 20.29 -8.63
N PRO A 318 -33.27 20.23 -9.32
CA PRO A 318 -33.35 20.63 -10.72
C PRO A 318 -32.91 22.09 -10.94
N ASP A 319 -32.29 22.39 -12.08
CA ASP A 319 -31.70 23.70 -12.39
C ASP A 319 -32.64 24.88 -12.13
N ALA A 320 -33.89 24.79 -12.54
CA ALA A 320 -34.88 25.85 -12.32
C ALA A 320 -35.17 26.09 -10.81
N VAL A 321 -35.10 25.04 -10.00
CA VAL A 321 -35.28 25.12 -8.54
C VAL A 321 -34.02 25.69 -7.87
N ALA A 322 -32.84 25.28 -8.33
CA ALA A 322 -31.56 25.80 -7.86
C ALA A 322 -31.43 27.30 -8.17
N ALA A 323 -31.72 27.70 -9.40
CA ALA A 323 -31.70 29.09 -9.85
C ALA A 323 -32.64 29.96 -9.00
N ARG A 324 -33.88 29.50 -8.80
CA ARG A 324 -34.86 30.21 -7.97
C ARG A 324 -34.40 30.33 -6.52
N THR A 325 -33.85 29.26 -5.95
CA THR A 325 -33.32 29.25 -4.58
C THR A 325 -32.22 30.28 -4.39
N LEU A 326 -31.31 30.41 -5.36
CA LEU A 326 -30.23 31.38 -5.34
C LEU A 326 -30.74 32.82 -5.49
N ILE A 327 -31.63 33.06 -6.47
CA ILE A 327 -32.24 34.36 -6.74
C ILE A 327 -32.98 34.86 -5.50
N ASP A 328 -33.84 34.02 -4.92
CA ASP A 328 -34.64 34.38 -3.75
C ASP A 328 -33.76 34.64 -2.52
N ALA A 329 -32.69 33.85 -2.34
CA ALA A 329 -31.80 34.02 -1.19
C ALA A 329 -30.92 35.28 -1.27
N LEU A 330 -30.56 35.72 -2.47
CA LEU A 330 -29.73 36.89 -2.69
C LEU A 330 -30.53 38.15 -3.06
N GLY A 331 -31.83 38.02 -3.36
CA GLY A 331 -32.67 39.10 -3.82
C GLY A 331 -32.28 39.61 -5.22
N LEU A 332 -31.85 38.72 -6.11
CA LEU A 332 -31.37 39.12 -7.43
C LEU A 332 -32.52 39.64 -8.31
N PRO A 333 -32.33 40.75 -9.05
CA PRO A 333 -33.36 41.34 -9.90
C PRO A 333 -33.43 40.67 -11.30
N ILE A 334 -33.44 39.33 -11.35
CA ILE A 334 -33.52 38.53 -12.59
C ILE A 334 -34.43 37.32 -12.42
N THR A 335 -34.97 36.81 -13.53
CA THR A 335 -35.74 35.55 -13.51
C THR A 335 -34.83 34.32 -13.50
N PRO A 336 -35.34 33.14 -13.10
CA PRO A 336 -34.59 31.89 -13.24
C PRO A 336 -34.14 31.62 -14.68
N GLU A 337 -34.94 31.96 -15.68
CA GLU A 337 -34.60 31.79 -17.10
C GLU A 337 -33.44 32.71 -17.51
N GLU A 338 -33.44 33.96 -17.05
CA GLU A 338 -32.34 34.91 -17.29
C GLU A 338 -31.05 34.47 -16.59
N TYR A 339 -31.15 33.91 -15.38
CA TYR A 339 -30.03 33.31 -14.68
C TYR A 339 -29.46 32.11 -15.45
N MET A 340 -30.31 31.17 -15.87
CA MET A 340 -29.88 29.98 -16.61
C MET A 340 -29.23 30.36 -17.94
N ALA A 341 -29.81 31.29 -18.69
CA ALA A 341 -29.21 31.78 -19.94
C ALA A 341 -27.85 32.47 -19.73
N ALA A 342 -27.64 33.10 -18.57
CA ALA A 342 -26.35 33.70 -18.22
C ALA A 342 -25.30 32.66 -17.84
N VAL A 343 -25.71 31.60 -17.14
CA VAL A 343 -24.87 30.47 -16.74
C VAL A 343 -24.49 29.60 -17.94
N ASP A 344 -25.42 29.32 -18.84
CA ASP A 344 -25.18 28.51 -20.06
C ASP A 344 -24.07 29.11 -20.93
N LYS A 345 -24.07 30.44 -21.12
CA LYS A 345 -23.00 31.14 -21.83
C LYS A 345 -21.64 30.97 -21.18
N ILE A 346 -21.60 30.93 -19.85
CA ILE A 346 -20.35 30.71 -19.11
C ILE A 346 -19.93 29.25 -19.27
N TYR A 347 -20.88 28.30 -19.24
CA TYR A 347 -20.59 26.88 -19.44
C TYR A 347 -19.95 26.60 -20.79
N GLU A 348 -20.43 27.23 -21.87
CA GLU A 348 -19.81 27.11 -23.21
C GLU A 348 -18.30 27.46 -23.20
N GLU A 349 -17.87 28.38 -22.33
CA GLU A 349 -16.47 28.81 -22.23
C GLU A 349 -15.61 27.96 -21.27
N ILE A 350 -16.22 27.38 -20.23
CA ILE A 350 -15.47 26.71 -19.14
C ILE A 350 -15.55 25.18 -19.20
N PHE A 351 -16.64 24.59 -19.68
CA PHE A 351 -16.80 23.13 -19.75
C PHE A 351 -15.83 22.43 -20.71
N PRO A 352 -15.42 23.03 -21.85
CA PRO A 352 -14.36 22.45 -22.68
C PRO A 352 -13.01 22.30 -21.96
N LYS A 353 -12.84 22.92 -20.79
CA LYS A 353 -11.63 22.86 -19.96
C LYS A 353 -11.81 21.94 -18.74
N ALA A 354 -12.93 21.21 -18.64
CA ALA A 354 -13.15 20.28 -17.55
C ALA A 354 -12.07 19.19 -17.54
N GLU A 355 -11.46 19.01 -16.38
CA GLU A 355 -10.45 17.97 -16.15
C GLU A 355 -11.13 16.71 -15.59
N LEU A 356 -10.44 15.58 -15.70
CA LEU A 356 -10.88 14.35 -15.05
C LEU A 356 -10.72 14.47 -13.53
N MET A 357 -11.65 13.86 -12.79
CA MET A 357 -11.46 13.66 -11.35
C MET A 357 -10.20 12.81 -11.11
N PRO A 358 -9.40 13.10 -10.07
CA PRO A 358 -8.22 12.31 -9.76
C PRO A 358 -8.53 10.81 -9.68
N GLY A 359 -7.85 10.00 -10.50
CA GLY A 359 -8.04 8.55 -10.57
C GLY A 359 -9.11 8.07 -11.55
N ALA A 360 -9.91 8.98 -12.12
CA ALA A 360 -10.89 8.65 -13.16
C ALA A 360 -10.23 8.33 -14.52
N GLU A 361 -8.95 8.69 -14.73
CA GLU A 361 -8.22 8.42 -15.98
C GLU A 361 -8.16 6.92 -16.27
N ARG A 362 -7.87 6.12 -15.25
CA ARG A 362 -7.81 4.65 -15.38
C ARG A 362 -9.16 4.04 -15.74
N LEU A 363 -10.25 4.65 -15.27
CA LEU A 363 -11.60 4.21 -15.53
C LEU A 363 -12.01 4.55 -16.96
N VAL A 364 -11.74 5.79 -17.37
CA VAL A 364 -11.99 6.29 -18.73
C VAL A 364 -11.21 5.47 -19.76
N ASP A 365 -9.92 5.22 -19.53
CA ASP A 365 -9.09 4.38 -20.40
C ASP A 365 -9.64 2.96 -20.53
N ALA A 366 -10.08 2.35 -19.43
CA ALA A 366 -10.67 1.01 -19.43
C ALA A 366 -12.01 0.95 -20.19
N ILE A 367 -12.82 2.00 -20.11
CA ILE A 367 -14.09 2.12 -20.84
C ILE A 367 -13.82 2.28 -22.34
N PHE A 368 -12.93 3.20 -22.73
CA PHE A 368 -12.65 3.49 -24.14
C PHE A 368 -11.87 2.37 -24.85
N MET A 369 -10.96 1.66 -24.16
CA MET A 369 -10.28 0.49 -24.74
C MET A 369 -11.24 -0.65 -25.08
N ARG A 370 -12.33 -0.82 -24.32
CA ARG A 370 -13.38 -1.80 -24.62
C ARG A 370 -14.29 -1.39 -25.77
N MET A 371 -14.51 -0.10 -25.97
CA MET A 371 -15.31 0.41 -27.10
C MET A 371 -14.54 0.40 -28.44
N ALA A 372 -13.20 0.41 -28.40
CA ALA A 372 -12.34 0.37 -29.57
C ALA A 372 -12.00 -1.06 -30.06
N SER A 373 -12.45 -2.10 -29.35
CA SER A 373 -12.34 -3.50 -29.78
C SER A 373 -13.65 -3.92 -30.46
N PRO A 374 -13.62 -4.43 -31.71
CA PRO A 374 -14.82 -4.80 -32.45
C PRO A 374 -15.60 -5.97 -31.85
#